data_AF-A0A976DW51-F1
#
_entry.id   AF-A0A976DW51-F1
#
_cell.length_a   1.000
_cell.length_b   1.000
_cell.length_c   1.000
_cell.angle_alpha   90.00
_cell.angle_beta   90.00
_cell.angle_gamma   90.00
#
_symmetry.space_group_name_H-M   'P 1'
#
loop_
_entity.id
_entity.type
_entity.pdbx_description
1 polymer ?
#
loop_
_entity_poly.entity_id
_entity_poly.type
_entity_poly.pdbx_seq_one_letter_code
_entity_poly.pdbx_strand_id
1 'polypeptide(L)'
;MQEAELEVPFAVLFGKALVDLPLSGEAAAIAFRVALLSPYRDAIASRHSPADAEEAFLVGLARGDLTGLVPPDSLGRAIAAAFRAPAPSAEAQTLLDGNRTGEAIIVAIDNIGRGVQGDLRGVTEGLSLMRMVGLDGMARRTALELMILERRG
;
A
#
# COMPACT_ATOMS: atom_id res chain seq x y z
N MET A 1 17.29 11.06 -4.92
CA MET A 1 15.99 10.99 -4.19
C MET A 1 15.88 9.66 -3.49
N GLN A 2 15.99 8.54 -4.21
CA GLN A 2 15.98 7.19 -3.61
C GLN A 2 17.08 6.97 -2.57
N GLU A 3 18.32 7.39 -2.87
CA GLU A 3 19.44 7.34 -1.92
C GLU A 3 19.22 8.18 -0.63
N ALA A 4 18.22 9.04 -0.62
CA ALA A 4 17.88 9.90 0.51
C ALA A 4 16.48 9.59 1.10
N GLU A 5 15.81 8.52 0.65
CA GLU A 5 14.48 8.10 1.11
C GLU A 5 13.40 9.20 0.99
N LEU A 6 13.51 10.04 -0.05
CA LEU A 6 12.62 11.19 -0.29
C LEU A 6 11.48 10.90 -1.28
N GLU A 7 11.16 9.64 -1.54
CA GLU A 7 10.14 9.23 -2.52
C GLU A 7 8.77 9.82 -2.22
N VAL A 8 8.33 9.75 -0.96
CA VAL A 8 7.01 10.24 -0.55
C VAL A 8 6.95 11.78 -0.60
N PRO A 9 7.88 12.55 0.01
CA PRO A 9 7.90 14.00 -0.16
C PRO A 9 7.99 14.45 -1.62
N PHE A 10 8.80 13.75 -2.44
CA PHE A 10 8.91 14.04 -3.86
C PHE A 10 7.61 13.73 -4.60
N ALA A 11 6.95 12.61 -4.31
CA ALA A 11 5.66 12.24 -4.88
C ALA A 11 4.57 13.26 -4.55
N VAL A 12 4.58 13.80 -3.33
CA VAL A 12 3.67 14.87 -2.90
C VAL A 12 3.83 16.12 -3.76
N LEU A 13 5.07 16.51 -4.07
CA LEU A 13 5.36 17.73 -4.83
C LEU A 13 5.19 17.54 -6.34
N PHE A 14 5.67 16.41 -6.89
CA PHE A 14 5.85 16.23 -8.33
C PHE A 14 5.02 15.10 -8.94
N GLY A 15 4.40 14.23 -8.14
CA GLY A 15 3.71 13.03 -8.64
C GLY A 15 2.64 13.34 -9.67
N LYS A 16 1.82 14.37 -9.44
CA LYS A 16 0.82 14.81 -10.43
C LYS A 16 1.47 15.38 -11.70
N ALA A 17 2.44 16.28 -11.56
CA ALA A 17 3.08 16.91 -12.71
C ALA A 17 3.77 15.88 -13.62
N LEU A 18 4.34 14.81 -13.04
CA LEU A 18 5.03 13.76 -13.78
C LEU A 18 4.10 12.94 -14.67
N VAL A 19 2.88 12.64 -14.22
CA VAL A 19 1.92 11.87 -15.03
C VAL A 19 1.24 12.70 -16.12
N ASP A 20 1.28 14.03 -16.01
CA ASP A 20 0.74 14.94 -17.02
C ASP A 20 1.73 15.16 -18.20
N LEU A 21 2.98 14.67 -18.07
CA LEU A 21 3.97 14.71 -19.13
C LEU A 21 3.75 13.57 -20.14
N PRO A 22 4.07 13.79 -21.44
CA PRO A 22 3.98 12.76 -22.47
C PRO A 22 5.15 11.76 -22.37
N LEU A 23 5.24 11.04 -21.26
CA LEU A 23 6.26 10.03 -21.00
C LEU A 23 5.89 8.69 -21.64
N SER A 24 6.91 7.90 -21.99
CA SER A 24 6.75 6.56 -22.55
C SER A 24 7.76 5.59 -21.96
N GLY A 25 7.45 4.29 -22.05
CA GLY A 25 8.35 3.23 -21.59
C GLY A 25 8.63 3.33 -20.09
N GLU A 26 9.88 3.10 -19.69
CA GLU A 26 10.31 3.05 -18.30
C GLU A 26 10.03 4.36 -17.53
N ALA A 27 10.21 5.51 -18.18
CA ALA A 27 9.94 6.81 -17.55
C ALA A 27 8.46 6.96 -17.16
N ALA A 28 7.54 6.47 -17.99
CA ALA A 28 6.11 6.48 -17.68
C ALA A 28 5.78 5.55 -16.51
N ALA A 29 6.38 4.36 -16.47
CA ALA A 29 6.18 3.42 -15.35
C ALA A 29 6.71 3.98 -14.02
N ILE A 30 7.86 4.66 -14.03
CA ILE A 30 8.41 5.33 -12.85
C ILE A 30 7.49 6.48 -12.41
N ALA A 31 7.06 7.33 -13.34
CA ALA A 31 6.14 8.44 -13.05
C ALA A 31 4.83 7.94 -12.44
N PHE A 32 4.26 6.86 -12.98
CA PHE A 32 3.07 6.21 -12.44
C PHE A 32 3.28 5.74 -11.00
N ARG A 33 4.35 4.98 -10.72
CA ARG A 33 4.67 4.50 -9.36
C ARG A 33 4.87 5.66 -8.38
N VAL A 34 5.60 6.71 -8.77
CA VAL A 34 5.77 7.91 -7.94
C VAL A 34 4.42 8.58 -7.68
N ALA A 35 3.55 8.69 -8.67
CA ALA A 35 2.25 9.32 -8.52
C ALA A 35 1.31 8.56 -7.58
N LEU A 36 1.40 7.22 -7.50
CA LEU A 36 0.65 6.41 -6.54
C LEU A 36 1.04 6.67 -5.07
N LEU A 37 2.27 7.11 -4.81
CA LEU A 37 2.73 7.53 -3.48
C LEU A 37 2.22 8.93 -3.07
N SER A 38 1.65 9.68 -4.01
CA SER A 38 1.13 11.02 -3.78
C SER A 38 -0.29 11.01 -3.18
N PRO A 39 -0.79 12.16 -2.68
CA PRO A 39 -2.21 12.31 -2.31
C PRO A 39 -3.19 12.09 -3.47
N TYR A 40 -2.72 12.09 -4.73
CA TYR A 40 -3.56 11.96 -5.91
C TYR A 40 -3.79 10.50 -6.35
N ARG A 41 -3.32 9.50 -5.59
CA ARG A 41 -3.34 8.08 -5.98
C ARG A 41 -4.65 7.59 -6.57
N ASP A 42 -5.79 7.99 -5.99
CA ASP A 42 -7.12 7.51 -6.40
C ASP A 42 -7.47 8.03 -7.81
N ALA A 43 -7.14 9.29 -8.09
CA ALA A 43 -7.32 9.90 -9.42
C ALA A 43 -6.39 9.28 -10.47
N ILE A 44 -5.14 9.00 -10.08
CA ILE A 44 -4.14 8.35 -10.94
C ILE A 44 -4.60 6.93 -11.30
N ALA A 45 -4.94 6.12 -10.30
CA ALA A 45 -5.39 4.75 -10.48
C ALA A 45 -6.69 4.65 -11.28
N SER A 46 -7.55 5.67 -11.24
CA SER A 46 -8.79 5.70 -12.03
C SER A 46 -8.56 5.93 -13.52
N ARG A 47 -7.46 6.60 -13.89
CA ARG A 47 -7.15 6.97 -15.28
C ARG A 47 -6.10 6.08 -15.93
N HIS A 48 -5.34 5.32 -15.13
CA HIS A 48 -4.30 4.44 -15.61
C HIS A 48 -4.85 3.14 -16.18
N SER A 49 -4.35 2.75 -17.35
CA SER A 49 -4.57 1.40 -17.90
C SER A 49 -3.31 0.57 -17.59
N PRO A 50 -3.40 -0.46 -16.73
CA PRO A 50 -2.24 -1.28 -16.39
C PRO A 50 -1.58 -1.89 -17.62
N ALA A 51 -0.26 -1.80 -17.70
CA ALA A 51 0.53 -2.45 -18.76
C ALA A 51 0.78 -3.94 -18.49
N ASP A 52 0.80 -4.34 -17.21
CA ASP A 52 1.06 -5.71 -16.77
C ASP A 52 0.31 -6.08 -15.48
N ALA A 53 0.52 -7.30 -14.99
CA ALA A 53 -0.13 -7.82 -13.80
C ALA A 53 0.28 -7.08 -12.52
N GLU A 54 1.50 -6.54 -12.47
CA GLU A 54 2.00 -5.82 -11.31
C GLU A 54 1.36 -4.43 -11.22
N GLU A 55 1.32 -3.69 -12.33
CA GLU A 55 0.58 -2.43 -12.38
C GLU A 55 -0.89 -2.65 -12.09
N ALA A 56 -1.48 -3.76 -12.55
CA ALA A 56 -2.87 -4.08 -12.24
C ALA A 56 -3.06 -4.28 -10.73
N PHE A 57 -2.12 -4.96 -10.07
CA PHE A 57 -2.09 -5.11 -8.62
C PHE A 57 -1.96 -3.76 -7.89
N LEU A 58 -1.06 -2.88 -8.34
CA LEU A 58 -0.89 -1.53 -7.77
C LEU A 58 -2.12 -0.64 -7.95
N VAL A 59 -2.77 -0.68 -9.12
CA VAL A 59 -4.05 0.01 -9.37
C VAL A 59 -5.14 -0.53 -8.46
N GLY A 60 -5.26 -1.85 -8.34
CA GLY A 60 -6.21 -2.49 -7.42
C GLY A 60 -5.98 -2.07 -5.97
N LEU A 61 -4.72 -2.02 -5.54
CA LEU A 61 -4.36 -1.61 -4.19
C LEU A 61 -4.72 -0.15 -3.91
N ALA A 62 -4.47 0.74 -4.87
CA ALA A 62 -4.88 2.14 -4.79
C ALA A 62 -6.41 2.29 -4.69
N ARG A 63 -7.17 1.45 -5.41
CA ARG A 63 -8.64 1.41 -5.35
C ARG A 63 -9.19 0.67 -4.12
N GLY A 64 -8.36 -0.13 -3.45
CA GLY A 64 -8.75 -0.94 -2.30
C GLY A 64 -9.44 -2.26 -2.66
N ASP A 65 -9.40 -2.66 -3.93
CA ASP A 65 -9.99 -3.90 -4.44
C ASP A 65 -8.92 -4.74 -5.15
N LEU A 66 -8.63 -5.89 -4.55
CA LEU A 66 -7.68 -6.87 -5.06
C LEU A 66 -8.36 -8.15 -5.57
N THR A 67 -9.67 -8.12 -5.83
CA THR A 67 -10.42 -9.28 -6.30
C THR A 67 -9.92 -9.73 -7.68
N GLY A 68 -9.57 -11.01 -7.81
CA GLY A 68 -9.10 -11.59 -9.08
C GLY A 68 -7.70 -11.18 -9.54
N LEU A 69 -7.00 -10.30 -8.81
CA LEU A 69 -5.65 -9.85 -9.18
C LEU A 69 -4.58 -10.85 -8.73
N VAL A 70 -3.50 -10.99 -9.49
CA VAL A 70 -2.41 -11.90 -9.12
C VAL A 70 -1.36 -11.10 -8.33
N PRO A 71 -1.05 -11.48 -7.08
CA PRO A 71 0.01 -10.82 -6.33
C PRO A 71 1.38 -11.13 -6.95
N PRO A 72 2.26 -10.13 -7.14
CA PRO A 72 3.51 -10.31 -7.87
C PRO A 72 4.58 -11.08 -7.09
N ASP A 73 4.56 -11.05 -5.75
CA ASP A 73 5.57 -11.67 -4.89
C ASP A 73 4.99 -12.07 -3.51
N SER A 74 5.86 -12.43 -2.55
CA SER A 74 5.46 -12.83 -1.20
C SER A 74 4.85 -11.69 -0.38
N LEU A 75 5.37 -10.46 -0.52
CA LEU A 75 4.83 -9.29 0.14
C LEU A 75 3.44 -8.95 -0.42
N GLY A 76 3.30 -8.97 -1.75
CA GLY A 76 2.02 -8.81 -2.42
C GLY A 76 0.99 -9.84 -1.97
N ARG A 77 1.39 -11.10 -1.72
CA ARG A 77 0.48 -12.13 -1.18
C ARG A 77 0.00 -11.79 0.23
N ALA A 78 0.90 -11.33 1.11
CA ALA A 78 0.56 -10.90 2.47
C ALA A 78 -0.42 -9.71 2.45
N ILE A 79 -0.14 -8.69 1.62
CA ILE A 79 -1.03 -7.56 1.41
C ILE A 79 -2.38 -8.02 0.85
N ALA A 80 -2.39 -8.86 -0.18
CA ALA A 80 -3.65 -9.34 -0.76
C ALA A 80 -4.54 -10.09 0.24
N ALA A 81 -3.94 -10.86 1.17
CA ALA A 81 -4.68 -11.51 2.24
C ALA A 81 -5.41 -10.48 3.12
N ALA A 82 -4.71 -9.44 3.56
CA ALA A 82 -5.30 -8.39 4.40
C ALA A 82 -6.45 -7.63 3.73
N PHE A 83 -6.44 -7.51 2.41
CA PHE A 83 -7.46 -6.78 1.66
C PHE A 83 -8.67 -7.65 1.29
N ARG A 84 -8.46 -8.92 0.97
CA ARG A 84 -9.52 -9.85 0.57
C ARG A 84 -10.29 -10.43 1.74
N ALA A 85 -9.58 -10.78 2.81
CA ALA A 85 -10.14 -11.37 4.01
C ALA A 85 -9.36 -10.83 5.22
N PRO A 86 -9.65 -9.59 5.66
CA PRO A 86 -8.98 -8.99 6.82
C PRO A 86 -9.05 -9.91 8.04
N ALA A 87 -7.89 -10.27 8.58
CA ALA A 87 -7.76 -11.12 9.76
C ALA A 87 -6.68 -10.54 10.69
N PRO A 88 -7.06 -9.93 11.83
CA PRO A 88 -6.12 -9.39 12.80
C PRO A 88 -5.56 -10.52 13.68
N SER A 89 -4.55 -10.22 14.49
CA SER A 89 -4.08 -11.15 15.53
C SER A 89 -5.14 -11.34 16.62
N ALA A 90 -5.05 -12.42 17.40
CA ALA A 90 -5.98 -12.66 18.51
C ALA A 90 -5.93 -11.55 19.58
N GLU A 91 -4.75 -11.00 19.83
CA GLU A 91 -4.56 -9.85 20.71
C GLU A 91 -5.29 -8.61 20.17
N ALA A 92 -5.09 -8.30 18.89
CA ALA A 92 -5.78 -7.19 18.25
C ALA A 92 -7.30 -7.38 18.23
N GLN A 93 -7.80 -8.60 17.99
CA GLN A 93 -9.23 -8.91 18.08
C GLN A 93 -9.79 -8.61 19.47
N THR A 94 -9.06 -8.97 20.53
CA THR A 94 -9.43 -8.66 21.92
C THR A 94 -9.54 -7.15 22.17
N LEU A 95 -8.66 -6.35 21.56
CA LEU A 95 -8.73 -4.88 21.64
C LEU A 95 -9.96 -4.33 20.92
N LEU A 96 -10.30 -4.86 19.74
CA LEU A 96 -11.49 -4.47 19.00
C LEU A 96 -12.77 -4.80 19.79
N ASP A 97 -12.87 -6.02 20.31
CA ASP A 97 -14.02 -6.47 21.11
C ASP A 97 -14.18 -5.64 22.39
N GLY A 98 -13.07 -5.14 22.93
CA GLY A 98 -13.04 -4.26 24.10
C GLY A 98 -13.26 -2.77 23.81
N ASN A 99 -13.58 -2.35 22.58
CA ASN A 99 -13.67 -0.93 22.16
C ASN A 99 -12.39 -0.11 22.42
N ARG A 100 -11.22 -0.75 22.35
CA ARG A 100 -9.90 -0.14 22.58
C ARG A 100 -9.24 0.27 21.26
N THR A 101 -9.95 1.01 20.42
CA THR A 101 -9.52 1.35 19.04
C THR A 101 -8.16 2.05 18.98
N GLY A 102 -7.87 2.95 19.93
CA GLY A 102 -6.58 3.64 19.97
C GLY A 102 -5.39 2.69 20.13
N GLU A 103 -5.54 1.67 20.99
CA GLU A 103 -4.51 0.66 21.22
C GLU A 103 -4.40 -0.30 20.04
N ALA A 104 -5.54 -0.67 19.43
CA ALA A 104 -5.55 -1.45 18.19
C ALA A 104 -4.77 -0.73 17.06
N ILE A 105 -4.87 0.59 16.95
CA ILE A 105 -4.10 1.36 15.96
C ILE A 105 -2.59 1.28 16.25
N ILE A 106 -2.18 1.37 17.51
CA ILE A 106 -0.76 1.24 17.89
C ILE A 106 -0.24 -0.16 17.56
N VAL A 107 -1.02 -1.21 17.84
CA VAL A 107 -0.69 -2.59 17.46
C VAL A 107 -0.57 -2.74 15.93
N ALA A 108 -1.45 -2.09 15.17
CA ALA A 108 -1.36 -2.10 13.71
C ALA A 108 -0.05 -1.47 13.20
N ILE A 109 0.37 -0.35 13.78
CA ILE A 109 1.61 0.34 13.44
C ILE A 109 2.82 -0.55 13.76
N ASP A 110 2.86 -1.16 14.95
CA ASP A 110 3.95 -2.07 15.34
C ASP A 110 4.05 -3.29 14.42
N ASN A 111 2.91 -3.94 14.14
CA ASN A 111 2.83 -5.08 13.23
C ASN A 111 3.37 -4.75 11.82
N ILE A 112 3.00 -3.59 11.28
CA ILE A 112 3.50 -3.15 9.97
C ILE A 112 4.98 -2.79 10.03
N GLY A 113 5.44 -2.14 11.09
CA GLY A 113 6.84 -1.79 11.29
C GLY A 113 7.77 -3.00 11.32
N ARG A 114 7.35 -4.08 11.98
CA ARG A 114 8.04 -5.38 11.93
C ARG A 114 8.01 -6.00 10.53
N GLY A 115 6.95 -5.73 9.76
CA GLY A 115 6.81 -6.15 8.38
C GLY A 115 7.93 -5.70 7.46
N VAL A 116 8.41 -4.46 7.63
CA VAL A 116 9.57 -3.91 6.91
C VAL A 116 10.87 -4.68 7.21
N GLN A 117 10.92 -5.43 8.31
CA GLN A 117 12.06 -6.28 8.68
C GLN A 117 11.89 -7.74 8.19
N GLY A 118 10.89 -8.00 7.34
CA GLY A 118 10.61 -9.32 6.76
C GLY A 118 9.46 -10.10 7.41
N ASP A 119 8.77 -9.53 8.40
CA ASP A 119 7.60 -10.17 9.03
C ASP A 119 6.32 -9.99 8.19
N LEU A 120 6.17 -10.82 7.15
CA LEU A 120 4.99 -10.80 6.27
C LEU A 120 3.67 -11.09 7.01
N ARG A 121 3.73 -11.80 8.15
CA ARG A 121 2.56 -12.03 8.99
C ARG A 121 2.13 -10.72 9.65
N GLY A 122 3.07 -9.98 10.21
CA GLY A 122 2.86 -8.64 10.76
C GLY A 122 2.24 -7.69 9.75
N VAL A 123 2.70 -7.69 8.50
CA VAL A 123 2.07 -6.90 7.40
C VAL A 123 0.59 -7.25 7.25
N THR A 124 0.27 -8.55 7.19
CA THR A 124 -1.11 -9.02 7.00
C THR A 124 -2.00 -8.60 8.16
N GLU A 125 -1.56 -8.85 9.39
CA GLU A 125 -2.32 -8.57 10.62
C GLU A 125 -2.51 -7.06 10.83
N GLY A 126 -1.46 -6.27 10.61
CA GLY A 126 -1.51 -4.82 10.78
C GLY A 126 -2.38 -4.12 9.74
N LEU A 127 -2.26 -4.47 8.46
CA LEU A 127 -3.12 -3.93 7.40
C LEU A 127 -4.58 -4.36 7.59
N SER A 128 -4.82 -5.60 8.02
CA SER A 128 -6.18 -6.08 8.35
C SER A 128 -6.79 -5.23 9.45
N LEU A 129 -6.02 -4.99 10.52
CA LEU A 129 -6.47 -4.20 11.65
C LEU A 129 -6.80 -2.76 11.26
N MET A 130 -5.94 -2.11 10.47
CA MET A 130 -6.21 -0.76 9.93
C MET A 130 -7.54 -0.70 9.16
N ARG A 131 -7.82 -1.69 8.32
CA ARG A 131 -9.08 -1.77 7.58
C ARG A 131 -10.28 -1.93 8.52
N MET A 132 -10.16 -2.81 9.52
CA MET A 132 -11.24 -3.07 10.48
C MET A 132 -11.58 -1.87 11.37
N VAL A 133 -10.61 -1.00 11.67
CA VAL A 133 -10.84 0.24 12.44
C VAL A 133 -11.22 1.45 11.58
N GLY A 134 -11.48 1.24 10.28
CA GLY A 134 -11.93 2.30 9.36
C GLY A 134 -10.82 3.17 8.75
N LEU A 135 -9.55 2.77 8.88
CA LEU A 135 -8.40 3.47 8.31
C LEU A 135 -8.03 2.94 6.91
N ASP A 136 -9.02 2.65 6.08
CA ASP A 136 -8.81 2.02 4.75
C ASP A 136 -7.87 2.83 3.85
N GLY A 137 -8.03 4.16 3.81
CA GLY A 137 -7.14 5.04 3.03
C GLY A 137 -5.69 5.00 3.49
N MET A 138 -5.45 4.82 4.80
CA MET A 138 -4.10 4.64 5.35
C MET A 138 -3.56 3.25 5.00
N ALA A 139 -4.38 2.19 5.15
CA ALA A 139 -3.98 0.83 4.76
C ALA A 139 -3.58 0.75 3.28
N ARG A 140 -4.35 1.37 2.36
CA ARG A 140 -4.02 1.45 0.93
C ARG A 140 -2.70 2.16 0.69
N ARG A 141 -2.51 3.32 1.33
CA ARG A 141 -1.29 4.11 1.22
C ARG A 141 -0.07 3.33 1.72
N THR A 142 -0.15 2.77 2.92
CA THR A 142 0.94 2.01 3.54
C THR A 142 1.29 0.78 2.72
N ALA A 143 0.30 0.06 2.20
CA ALA A 143 0.56 -1.09 1.34
C ALA A 143 1.22 -0.70 0.01
N LEU A 144 0.84 0.45 -0.59
CA LEU A 144 1.52 0.99 -1.78
C LEU A 144 2.97 1.38 -1.48
N GLU A 145 3.21 2.03 -0.35
CA GLU A 145 4.56 2.39 0.11
C GLU A 145 5.42 1.13 0.29
N LEU A 146 4.92 0.09 0.97
CA LEU A 146 5.62 -1.19 1.12
C LEU A 146 5.98 -1.80 -0.25
N MET A 147 5.03 -1.89 -1.18
CA MET A 147 5.25 -2.50 -2.50
C MET A 147 6.23 -1.73 -3.39
N ILE A 148 6.19 -0.39 -3.35
CA ILE A 148 6.94 0.45 -4.28
C ILE A 148 8.36 0.74 -3.74
N LEU A 149 8.51 0.85 -2.42
CA LEU A 149 9.77 1.22 -1.78
C LEU A 149 10.67 0.00 -1.54
N GLU A 150 10.14 -1.16 -1.09
CA GLU A 150 10.98 -2.35 -0.87
C GLU A 150 11.64 -2.84 -2.16
N ARG A 151 11.01 -2.60 -3.31
CA ARG A 151 11.53 -3.05 -4.60
C ARG A 151 12.70 -2.21 -5.15
N ARG A 152 13.10 -1.17 -4.43
CA ARG A 152 14.14 -0.22 -4.82
C ARG A 152 15.34 -0.22 -3.89
N GLY A 153 15.30 -1.01 -2.82
CA GLY A 153 16.42 -1.27 -1.91
C GLY A 153 17.16 -2.57 -2.24
#